data_AF-A0A812PZI5-F1
#
_entry.id   AF-A0A812PZI5-F1
#
_cell.length_a   1.000
_cell.length_b   1.000
_cell.length_c   1.000
_cell.angle_alpha   90.00
_cell.angle_beta   90.00
_cell.angle_gamma   90.00
#
_symmetry.space_group_name_H-M   'P 1'
#
loop_
_entity.id
_entity.type
_entity.pdbx_description
1 polymer ?
#
loop_
_entity_poly.entity_id
_entity_poly.type
_entity_poly.pdbx_seq_one_letter_code
_entity_poly.pdbx_strand_id
1 'polypeptide(L)'
;MEIAGRRRSEMRRSRFGTSAAASVALAALAALVSLRSLAFLGLQPSAVGQSRRHIVASGGLLGALAVEAWMPSAAEALGSRDRRVAYPPINKNDPNRCEWRNSQIAQASAQRDKLYDLRECNLSGSNAADKDVAGALMNKGDFSNVNFENAVLTKVLATEGCFEGANFKNAVADRMDLTKANLKNAIFKNALLTTSSFEEANLEGADFTDAFLDSQSVRVICNNPTMKGTNPVTGADTYLSAGCDIQDAGGIPLR
;
A
#
# COMPACT_ATOMS: atom_id res chain seq x y z
N MET A 1 -10.20 63.67 -28.98
CA MET A 1 -9.93 63.63 -30.43
C MET A 1 -8.60 62.90 -30.60
N GLU A 2 -8.41 61.83 -31.38
CA GLU A 2 -9.24 61.14 -32.35
C GLU A 2 -8.43 59.92 -32.86
N ILE A 3 -9.07 58.73 -32.92
CA ILE A 3 -8.90 57.62 -33.91
C ILE A 3 -7.52 56.93 -34.02
N ALA A 4 -7.37 55.68 -33.55
CA ALA A 4 -7.68 54.39 -34.21
C ALA A 4 -6.81 54.02 -35.45
N GLY A 5 -6.23 52.82 -35.43
CA GLY A 5 -5.42 52.28 -36.54
C GLY A 5 -5.23 50.78 -36.47
N ARG A 6 -6.27 50.03 -36.86
CA ARG A 6 -6.30 48.57 -37.06
C ARG A 6 -5.58 48.22 -38.36
N ARG A 7 -4.74 47.17 -38.43
CA ARG A 7 -4.48 46.41 -39.67
C ARG A 7 -4.00 44.97 -39.39
N ARG A 8 -4.76 44.03 -39.97
CA ARG A 8 -4.45 42.60 -40.22
C ARG A 8 -3.79 42.46 -41.61
N SER A 9 -3.30 41.24 -41.87
CA SER A 9 -2.77 40.64 -43.12
C SER A 9 -1.24 40.75 -43.22
N GLU A 10 -0.43 39.78 -43.65
CA GLU A 10 -0.57 38.54 -44.43
C GLU A 10 0.74 37.74 -44.22
N MET A 11 0.70 36.45 -43.88
CA MET A 11 0.95 35.32 -44.79
C MET A 11 2.17 35.46 -45.73
N ARG A 12 3.30 34.79 -45.40
CA ARG A 12 4.26 34.32 -46.41
C ARG A 12 4.84 32.95 -46.04
N ARG A 13 4.85 32.09 -47.07
CA ARG A 13 5.22 30.67 -47.13
C ARG A 13 6.73 30.47 -47.24
N SER A 14 7.23 29.38 -46.67
CA SER A 14 8.30 28.51 -47.21
C SER A 14 8.07 27.10 -46.63
N ARG A 15 7.63 26.06 -47.36
CA ARG A 15 8.38 25.22 -48.32
C ARG A 15 9.80 24.90 -47.83
N PHE A 16 10.35 23.68 -47.85
CA PHE A 16 9.97 22.30 -48.16
C PHE A 16 11.19 21.49 -47.69
N GLY A 17 11.03 20.27 -47.18
CA GLY A 17 12.17 19.42 -46.81
C GLY A 17 11.74 18.09 -46.22
N THR A 18 11.46 17.14 -47.11
CA THR A 18 10.95 15.78 -46.88
C THR A 18 12.05 14.77 -46.54
N SER A 19 11.76 13.84 -45.62
CA SER A 19 12.31 12.47 -45.55
C SER A 19 11.42 11.69 -44.56
N ALA A 20 10.42 10.92 -45.00
CA ALA A 20 10.48 9.56 -45.56
C ALA A 20 10.87 8.49 -44.53
N ALA A 21 9.86 7.83 -43.92
CA ALA A 21 9.75 6.36 -43.73
C ALA A 21 8.78 6.03 -42.57
N ALA A 22 7.47 6.09 -42.83
CA ALA A 22 6.46 5.45 -41.98
C ALA A 22 5.27 5.03 -42.85
N SER A 23 5.40 3.88 -43.50
CA SER A 23 4.33 3.22 -44.26
C SER A 23 4.57 1.72 -44.21
N VAL A 24 3.75 0.96 -43.47
CA VAL A 24 2.96 -0.19 -43.97
C VAL A 24 1.92 -0.51 -42.89
N ALA A 25 0.71 -0.01 -43.09
CA ALA A 25 -0.51 -0.53 -42.49
C ALA A 25 -1.56 -0.55 -43.60
N LEU A 26 -1.84 -1.71 -44.18
CA LEU A 26 -3.05 -1.95 -44.98
C LEU A 26 -3.23 -3.46 -45.24
N ALA A 27 -4.27 -4.04 -44.63
CA ALA A 27 -5.02 -5.26 -44.98
C ALA A 27 -5.56 -5.85 -43.67
N ALA A 28 -6.84 -6.14 -43.44
CA ALA A 28 -8.02 -6.17 -44.29
C ALA A 28 -9.26 -5.93 -43.41
N LEU A 29 -10.21 -5.15 -43.93
CA LEU A 29 -11.55 -4.94 -43.39
C LEU A 29 -12.51 -5.66 -44.34
N ALA A 30 -13.25 -6.66 -43.86
CA ALA A 30 -14.63 -7.00 -44.26
C ALA A 30 -14.95 -8.48 -43.96
N ALA A 31 -15.78 -8.73 -42.94
CA ALA A 31 -16.76 -9.83 -42.93
C ALA A 31 -17.81 -9.60 -41.83
N LEU A 32 -18.90 -8.95 -42.24
CA LEU A 32 -20.30 -9.26 -41.92
C LEU A 32 -20.73 -9.38 -40.44
N VAL A 33 -21.27 -8.26 -39.94
CA VAL A 33 -22.36 -8.23 -38.97
C VAL A 33 -23.65 -8.64 -39.69
N SER A 34 -24.31 -9.73 -39.27
CA SER A 34 -25.75 -9.91 -39.50
C SER A 34 -26.37 -11.00 -38.60
N LEU A 35 -27.57 -10.68 -38.08
CA LEU A 35 -28.58 -11.52 -37.44
C LEU A 35 -28.36 -12.00 -35.99
N ARG A 36 -28.71 -11.12 -35.05
CA ARG A 36 -29.41 -11.50 -33.81
C ARG A 36 -30.89 -11.70 -34.13
N SER A 37 -31.45 -12.89 -33.88
CA SER A 37 -32.79 -13.12 -33.28
C SER A 37 -33.19 -14.59 -33.30
N LEU A 38 -33.82 -15.00 -32.19
CA LEU A 38 -34.56 -16.26 -31.92
C LEU A 38 -33.71 -17.53 -31.74
N ALA A 39 -33.97 -18.45 -30.83
CA ALA A 39 -34.79 -18.53 -29.63
C ALA A 39 -34.47 -19.90 -28.99
N PHE A 40 -34.46 -19.95 -27.66
CA PHE A 40 -35.03 -21.03 -26.82
C PHE A 40 -34.52 -22.48 -26.86
N LEU A 41 -34.74 -23.11 -25.69
CA LEU A 41 -34.37 -24.45 -25.19
C LEU A 41 -32.89 -24.57 -24.80
N GLY A 42 -32.53 -24.79 -23.54
CA GLY A 42 -33.23 -25.50 -22.47
C GLY A 42 -32.37 -26.70 -22.06
N LEU A 43 -32.26 -26.94 -20.75
CA LEU A 43 -31.60 -28.05 -20.05
C LEU A 43 -30.13 -27.85 -19.61
N GLN A 44 -29.96 -27.48 -18.33
CA GLN A 44 -29.06 -28.19 -17.41
C GLN A 44 -29.66 -29.61 -17.11
N PRO A 45 -29.07 -30.50 -16.29
CA PRO A 45 -27.82 -30.48 -15.51
C PRO A 45 -27.04 -31.83 -15.53
N SER A 46 -26.06 -31.93 -14.62
CA SER A 46 -25.57 -33.15 -13.92
C SER A 46 -24.39 -33.87 -14.61
N ALA A 47 -23.18 -33.87 -14.03
CA ALA A 47 -22.74 -34.60 -12.84
C ALA A 47 -22.92 -36.12 -12.97
N VAL A 48 -21.82 -36.86 -12.76
CA VAL A 48 -21.60 -38.32 -12.58
C VAL A 48 -20.29 -38.64 -13.34
N GLY A 49 -19.17 -39.09 -12.77
CA GLY A 49 -18.94 -39.75 -11.49
C GLY A 49 -19.03 -41.26 -11.63
N GLN A 50 -18.01 -41.94 -12.18
CA GLN A 50 -17.59 -43.33 -11.88
C GLN A 50 -16.59 -43.79 -12.97
N SER A 51 -15.33 -44.14 -12.63
CA SER A 51 -14.87 -45.36 -11.95
C SER A 51 -14.83 -46.60 -12.84
N ARG A 52 -13.58 -47.10 -13.03
CA ARG A 52 -13.17 -48.51 -13.23
C ARG A 52 -13.55 -49.11 -14.59
N ARG A 53 -12.79 -50.03 -15.22
CA ARG A 53 -11.50 -50.69 -15.00
C ARG A 53 -11.25 -51.54 -16.26
N HIS A 54 -9.96 -51.74 -16.58
CA HIS A 54 -9.36 -52.84 -17.34
C HIS A 54 -9.88 -53.18 -18.76
N ILE A 55 -8.97 -53.18 -19.74
CA ILE A 55 -8.70 -54.31 -20.64
C ILE A 55 -7.21 -54.24 -21.03
N VAL A 56 -6.51 -55.37 -20.91
CA VAL A 56 -5.19 -55.65 -21.46
C VAL A 56 -5.41 -56.28 -22.83
N ALA A 57 -4.79 -55.77 -23.90
CA ALA A 57 -4.52 -56.52 -25.12
C ALA A 57 -3.43 -55.83 -25.97
N SER A 58 -2.26 -56.46 -26.00
CA SER A 58 -1.38 -56.72 -27.16
C SER A 58 -1.42 -55.79 -28.38
N GLY A 59 -0.23 -55.28 -28.73
CA GLY A 59 0.28 -55.39 -30.11
C GLY A 59 0.32 -54.10 -30.93
N GLY A 60 1.53 -53.57 -31.08
CA GLY A 60 2.02 -53.10 -32.38
C GLY A 60 1.79 -51.63 -32.75
N LEU A 61 2.91 -51.03 -33.21
CA LEU A 61 3.02 -49.87 -34.10
C LEU A 61 3.07 -48.47 -33.44
N LEU A 62 4.32 -48.10 -33.12
CA LEU A 62 5.02 -46.90 -33.62
C LEU A 62 4.24 -45.56 -33.64
N GLY A 63 4.49 -44.77 -32.60
CA GLY A 63 5.10 -43.44 -32.78
C GLY A 63 4.19 -42.30 -33.23
N ALA A 64 3.36 -41.80 -32.33
CA ALA A 64 2.92 -40.40 -32.35
C ALA A 64 3.18 -39.79 -30.98
N LEU A 65 4.29 -39.07 -30.83
CA LEU A 65 4.57 -38.23 -29.67
C LEU A 65 3.63 -37.03 -29.72
N ALA A 66 2.46 -37.15 -29.10
CA ALA A 66 1.68 -35.99 -28.70
C ALA A 66 2.41 -35.32 -27.53
N VAL A 67 3.25 -34.32 -27.85
CA VAL A 67 3.73 -33.37 -26.84
C VAL A 67 2.53 -32.50 -26.50
N GLU A 68 1.77 -32.91 -25.48
CA GLU A 68 0.79 -32.08 -24.80
C GLU A 68 1.55 -30.89 -24.20
N ALA A 69 1.65 -29.80 -24.97
CA ALA A 69 2.12 -28.53 -24.48
C ALA A 69 1.07 -28.01 -23.49
N TRP A 70 1.32 -28.23 -22.20
CA TRP A 70 0.67 -27.47 -21.13
C TRP A 70 1.00 -25.99 -21.36
N MET A 71 0.11 -25.28 -22.06
CA MET A 71 0.10 -23.83 -22.05
C MET A 71 -0.67 -23.42 -20.80
N PRO A 72 -0.03 -22.84 -19.76
CA PRO A 72 -0.78 -22.22 -18.69
C PRO A 72 -1.73 -21.18 -19.30
N SER A 73 -3.00 -21.27 -18.92
CA SER A 73 -4.01 -20.34 -19.39
C SER A 73 -3.60 -18.91 -19.04
N ALA A 74 -4.03 -17.93 -19.84
CA ALA A 74 -3.75 -16.51 -19.63
C ALA A 74 -4.24 -15.95 -18.26
N ALA A 75 -4.86 -16.78 -17.42
CA ALA A 75 -5.34 -16.44 -16.08
C ALA A 75 -4.22 -16.30 -15.03
N GLU A 76 -3.02 -16.86 -15.26
CA GLU A 76 -1.89 -16.77 -14.30
C GLU A 76 -0.96 -15.56 -14.54
N ALA A 77 -1.24 -14.73 -15.55
CA ALA A 77 -0.46 -13.55 -15.87
C ALA A 77 -0.93 -12.25 -15.18
N LEU A 78 -1.89 -12.34 -14.25
CA LEU A 78 -2.20 -11.24 -13.33
C LEU A 78 -1.47 -11.48 -12.01
N GLY A 79 -0.13 -11.52 -12.11
CA GLY A 79 0.73 -11.33 -10.95
C GLY A 79 0.26 -10.08 -10.21
N SER A 80 0.02 -10.24 -8.91
CA SER A 80 -0.28 -9.16 -7.98
C SER A 80 0.57 -7.95 -8.32
N ARG A 81 -0.07 -6.81 -8.62
CA ARG A 81 0.63 -5.53 -8.74
C ARG A 81 1.16 -5.16 -7.36
N ASP A 82 2.29 -5.75 -6.98
CA ASP A 82 3.19 -5.24 -5.97
C ASP A 82 3.63 -3.86 -6.46
N ARG A 83 2.86 -2.83 -6.08
CA ARG A 83 3.26 -1.44 -6.30
C ARG A 83 4.42 -1.19 -5.35
N ARG A 84 5.61 -1.66 -5.71
CA ARG A 84 6.84 -1.21 -5.06
C ARG A 84 6.87 0.30 -5.18
N VAL A 85 6.62 0.98 -4.07
CA VAL A 85 6.74 2.43 -3.97
C VAL A 85 8.20 2.74 -4.31
N ALA A 86 8.42 3.33 -5.49
CA ALA A 86 9.77 3.67 -5.94
C ALA A 86 10.21 4.92 -5.17
N TYR A 87 10.95 4.71 -4.08
CA TYR A 87 11.54 5.80 -3.33
C TYR A 87 12.78 6.37 -4.05
N PRO A 88 13.09 7.66 -3.90
CA PRO A 88 14.38 8.19 -4.34
C PRO A 88 15.54 7.50 -3.58
N PRO A 89 16.75 7.48 -4.16
CA PRO A 89 17.91 6.89 -3.50
C PRO A 89 18.22 7.61 -2.17
N ILE A 90 18.63 6.85 -1.16
CA ILE A 90 19.03 7.40 0.15
C ILE A 90 20.38 8.10 -0.01
N ASN A 91 20.46 9.37 0.41
CA ASN A 91 21.75 10.07 0.51
C ASN A 91 22.44 9.74 1.84
N LYS A 92 23.23 8.67 1.88
CA LYS A 92 23.95 8.24 3.08
C LYS A 92 25.10 9.16 3.50
N ASN A 93 25.52 10.10 2.64
CA ASN A 93 26.63 11.01 2.90
C ASN A 93 26.19 12.30 3.60
N ASP A 94 24.89 12.50 3.79
CA ASP A 94 24.38 13.65 4.52
C ASP A 94 24.49 13.42 6.04
N PRO A 95 25.36 14.15 6.76
CA PRO A 95 25.55 13.95 8.20
C PRO A 95 24.31 14.33 9.02
N ASN A 96 23.44 15.18 8.46
CA ASN A 96 22.27 15.73 9.14
C ASN A 96 20.98 14.97 8.81
N ARG A 97 21.09 13.84 8.12
CA ARG A 97 19.93 13.07 7.64
C ARG A 97 19.14 12.45 8.79
N CYS A 98 19.84 11.82 9.73
CA CYS A 98 19.25 11.13 10.87
C CYS A 98 19.14 12.08 12.07
N GLU A 99 18.34 13.12 11.91
CA GLU A 99 18.07 14.09 12.98
C GLU A 99 16.59 14.46 13.01
N TRP A 100 16.08 14.75 14.21
CA TRP A 100 14.71 15.19 14.39
C TRP A 100 14.55 16.69 14.08
N ARG A 101 13.80 16.98 13.03
CA ARG A 101 13.54 18.32 12.52
C ARG A 101 12.03 18.45 12.28
N ASN A 102 11.52 19.68 12.32
CA ASN A 102 10.12 19.90 11.99
C ASN A 102 9.90 19.81 10.48
N SER A 103 8.81 19.16 10.07
CA SER A 103 8.38 19.05 8.69
C SER A 103 8.01 20.43 8.16
N GLN A 104 8.43 20.71 6.92
CA GLN A 104 8.08 21.96 6.24
C GLN A 104 6.73 21.87 5.52
N ILE A 105 6.02 20.73 5.61
CA ILE A 105 4.75 20.52 4.89
C ILE A 105 3.66 21.52 5.31
N ALA A 106 3.66 21.96 6.57
CA ALA A 106 2.69 22.93 7.09
C ALA A 106 3.05 24.40 6.79
N GLN A 107 4.23 24.69 6.22
CA GLN A 107 4.63 26.07 5.93
C GLN A 107 4.14 26.53 4.56
N ALA A 108 3.54 27.72 4.51
CA ALA A 108 2.90 28.30 3.33
C ALA A 108 3.83 28.51 2.11
N SER A 109 5.15 28.39 2.31
CA SER A 109 6.16 28.52 1.26
C SER A 109 6.55 27.20 0.58
N ALA A 110 6.13 26.03 1.10
CA ALA A 110 6.25 24.65 0.58
C ALA A 110 7.25 24.38 -0.57
N GLN A 111 8.44 24.96 -0.53
CA GLN A 111 9.55 24.55 -1.38
C GLN A 111 10.14 23.33 -0.70
N ARG A 112 9.81 22.15 -1.24
CA ARG A 112 10.45 20.90 -0.84
C ARG A 112 11.88 20.92 -1.34
N ASP A 113 12.77 21.59 -0.64
CA ASP A 113 14.20 21.56 -0.98
C ASP A 113 14.79 20.17 -0.71
N LYS A 114 14.22 19.43 0.26
CA LYS A 114 14.67 18.09 0.60
C LYS A 114 13.55 17.23 1.20
N LEU A 115 13.50 15.97 0.79
CA LEU A 115 12.62 14.97 1.40
C LEU A 115 13.05 14.72 2.84
N TYR A 116 12.09 14.64 3.78
CA TYR A 116 12.39 14.27 5.15
C TYR A 116 12.60 12.75 5.23
N ASP A 117 13.86 12.33 5.05
CA ASP A 117 14.24 10.93 4.87
C ASP A 117 15.01 10.37 6.05
N LEU A 118 14.31 9.66 6.93
CA LEU A 118 14.82 8.94 8.09
C LEU A 118 14.92 7.42 7.85
N ARG A 119 14.84 6.95 6.61
CA ARG A 119 14.94 5.50 6.31
C ARG A 119 16.27 4.94 6.77
N GLU A 120 16.28 3.73 7.34
CA GLU A 120 17.50 3.07 7.83
C GLU A 120 18.29 3.88 8.89
N CYS A 121 17.71 4.93 9.49
CA CYS A 121 18.36 5.67 10.58
C CYS A 121 18.26 4.91 11.90
N ASN A 122 19.28 5.03 12.75
CA ASN A 122 19.17 4.67 14.16
C ASN A 122 18.98 5.94 14.98
N LEU A 123 17.79 6.09 15.55
CA LEU A 123 17.37 7.17 16.43
C LEU A 123 16.82 6.60 17.74
N SER A 124 17.22 5.38 18.12
CA SER A 124 16.75 4.74 19.36
C SER A 124 17.00 5.60 20.61
N GLY A 125 16.04 5.61 21.54
CA GLY A 125 16.10 6.35 22.80
C GLY A 125 16.09 7.88 22.67
N SER A 126 15.95 8.43 21.47
CA SER A 126 15.97 9.87 21.24
C SER A 126 14.63 10.54 21.55
N ASN A 127 14.61 11.87 21.56
CA ASN A 127 13.42 12.66 21.87
C ASN A 127 12.91 13.40 20.62
N ALA A 128 11.68 13.07 20.21
CA ALA A 128 10.93 13.70 19.15
C ALA A 128 9.60 14.32 19.64
N ALA A 129 9.46 14.54 20.95
CA ALA A 129 8.27 15.13 21.53
C ALA A 129 7.98 16.51 20.94
N ASP A 130 6.69 16.79 20.76
CA ASP A 130 6.15 18.04 20.21
C ASP A 130 6.63 18.39 18.79
N LYS A 131 7.28 17.46 18.08
CA LYS A 131 7.78 17.71 16.72
C LYS A 131 6.72 17.42 15.67
N ASP A 132 6.76 18.21 14.61
CA ASP A 132 6.07 17.88 13.37
C ASP A 132 7.00 17.03 12.51
N VAL A 133 6.71 15.75 12.31
CA VAL A 133 7.47 14.87 11.42
C VAL A 133 6.58 14.35 10.29
N ALA A 134 5.54 15.12 9.93
CA ALA A 134 4.59 14.75 8.90
C ALA A 134 5.30 14.47 7.56
N GLY A 135 4.85 13.40 6.89
CA GLY A 135 5.38 12.98 5.60
C GLY A 135 6.81 12.41 5.63
N ALA A 136 7.39 12.16 6.81
CA ALA A 136 8.70 11.53 6.90
C ALA A 136 8.71 10.11 6.32
N LEU A 137 9.82 9.75 5.67
CA LEU A 137 10.13 8.36 5.33
C LEU A 137 10.94 7.74 6.45
N MET A 138 10.39 6.74 7.13
CA MET A 138 10.97 6.09 8.30
C MET A 138 11.14 4.57 8.09
N ASN A 139 10.99 4.08 6.86
CA ASN A 139 11.08 2.65 6.55
C ASN A 139 12.41 2.06 7.05
N LYS A 140 12.35 0.89 7.71
CA LYS A 140 13.52 0.15 8.20
C LYS A 140 14.43 0.93 9.17
N GLY A 141 13.95 2.04 9.75
CA GLY A 141 14.67 2.75 10.80
C GLY A 141 14.49 2.10 12.18
N ASP A 142 15.41 2.37 13.09
CA ASP A 142 15.32 2.02 14.50
C ASP A 142 14.95 3.26 15.32
N PHE A 143 13.72 3.25 15.82
CA PHE A 143 13.08 4.26 16.66
C PHE A 143 12.62 3.65 17.98
N SER A 144 13.28 2.57 18.42
CA SER A 144 13.01 1.92 19.70
C SER A 144 13.18 2.93 20.84
N ASN A 145 12.23 2.96 21.77
CA ASN A 145 12.21 3.84 22.94
C ASN A 145 12.25 5.34 22.61
N VAL A 146 11.88 5.74 21.39
CA VAL A 146 11.77 7.17 21.05
C VAL A 146 10.56 7.78 21.74
N ASN A 147 10.73 9.00 22.26
CA ASN A 147 9.61 9.79 22.74
C ASN A 147 8.96 10.59 21.60
N PHE A 148 7.77 10.20 21.17
CA PHE A 148 6.89 10.90 20.21
C PHE A 148 5.69 11.56 20.90
N GLU A 149 5.77 11.86 22.21
CA GLU A 149 4.66 12.49 22.93
C GLU A 149 4.26 13.82 22.25
N ASN A 150 2.96 13.97 21.98
CA ASN A 150 2.36 15.09 21.24
C ASN A 150 2.93 15.33 19.81
N ALA A 151 3.69 14.39 19.24
CA ALA A 151 4.27 14.57 17.90
C ALA A 151 3.20 14.46 16.80
N VAL A 152 3.43 15.11 15.67
CA VAL A 152 2.60 14.99 14.46
C VAL A 152 3.30 14.09 13.45
N LEU A 153 2.76 12.90 13.23
CA LEU A 153 3.27 11.82 12.37
C LEU A 153 2.34 11.57 11.17
N THR A 154 1.62 12.60 10.72
CA THR A 154 0.64 12.47 9.63
C THR A 154 1.31 12.04 8.32
N LYS A 155 0.77 11.02 7.64
CA LYS A 155 1.26 10.50 6.35
C LYS A 155 2.73 10.02 6.37
N VAL A 156 3.19 9.53 7.51
CA VAL A 156 4.53 8.93 7.64
C VAL A 156 4.55 7.52 7.06
N LEU A 157 5.63 7.17 6.35
CA LEU A 157 5.85 5.82 5.82
C LEU A 157 6.90 5.11 6.68
N ALA A 158 6.48 4.16 7.51
CA ALA A 158 7.31 3.54 8.54
C ALA A 158 7.36 2.00 8.43
N THR A 159 7.19 1.48 7.21
CA THR A 159 7.14 0.03 6.98
C THR A 159 8.44 -0.66 7.42
N GLU A 160 8.31 -1.83 8.05
CA GLU A 160 9.43 -2.61 8.57
C GLU A 160 10.34 -1.84 9.57
N GLY A 161 9.85 -0.72 10.15
CA GLY A 161 10.57 0.04 11.17
C GLY A 161 10.47 -0.60 12.56
N CYS A 162 11.44 -0.30 13.44
CA CYS A 162 11.40 -0.72 14.84
C CYS A 162 10.98 0.45 15.72
N PHE A 163 9.91 0.28 16.49
CA PHE A 163 9.33 1.25 17.42
C PHE A 163 9.09 0.60 18.79
N GLU A 164 9.90 -0.40 19.14
CA GLU A 164 9.75 -1.12 20.39
C GLU A 164 9.85 -0.16 21.58
N GLY A 165 8.85 -0.13 22.44
CA GLY A 165 8.80 0.76 23.60
C GLY A 165 8.67 2.25 23.26
N ALA A 166 8.41 2.62 22.00
CA ALA A 166 8.24 4.02 21.63
C ALA A 166 6.97 4.62 22.25
N ASN A 167 7.05 5.88 22.68
CA ASN A 167 5.95 6.59 23.33
C ASN A 167 5.25 7.54 22.35
N PHE A 168 4.07 7.17 21.87
CA PHE A 168 3.19 7.97 21.02
C PHE A 168 2.03 8.62 21.79
N LYS A 169 2.17 8.80 23.10
CA LYS A 169 1.10 9.41 23.92
C LYS A 169 0.67 10.77 23.34
N ASN A 170 -0.63 10.96 23.16
CA ASN A 170 -1.22 12.16 22.55
C ASN A 170 -0.73 12.49 21.12
N ALA A 171 -0.04 11.58 20.44
CA ALA A 171 0.48 11.85 19.10
C ALA A 171 -0.64 11.86 18.05
N VAL A 172 -0.43 12.64 16.99
CA VAL A 172 -1.29 12.65 15.80
C VAL A 172 -0.61 11.80 14.71
N ALA A 173 -0.93 10.52 14.65
CA ALA A 173 -0.39 9.56 13.69
C ALA A 173 -1.45 9.13 12.68
N ASP A 174 -2.11 10.11 12.05
CA ASP A 174 -3.09 9.92 10.96
C ASP A 174 -2.40 9.43 9.67
N ARG A 175 -2.95 8.40 9.03
CA ARG A 175 -2.44 7.82 7.77
C ARG A 175 -0.98 7.39 7.85
N MET A 176 -0.55 6.92 9.00
CA MET A 176 0.78 6.36 9.19
C MET A 176 0.80 4.92 8.69
N ASP A 177 1.79 4.57 7.88
CA ASP A 177 1.98 3.20 7.42
C ASP A 177 2.98 2.47 8.32
N LEU A 178 2.47 1.65 9.24
CA LEU A 178 3.24 0.80 10.17
C LEU A 178 3.24 -0.67 9.72
N THR A 179 3.04 -0.93 8.43
CA THR A 179 3.03 -2.30 7.90
C THR A 179 4.35 -3.02 8.22
N LYS A 180 4.27 -4.21 8.83
CA LYS A 180 5.42 -5.02 9.29
C LYS A 180 6.31 -4.34 10.33
N ALA A 181 5.87 -3.26 10.96
CA ALA A 181 6.65 -2.59 11.99
C ALA A 181 6.68 -3.40 13.29
N ASN A 182 7.78 -3.30 14.05
CA ASN A 182 7.84 -3.80 15.41
C ASN A 182 7.34 -2.72 16.38
N LEU A 183 6.12 -2.86 16.90
CA LEU A 183 5.50 -1.95 17.85
C LEU A 183 5.37 -2.59 19.25
N LYS A 184 6.19 -3.60 19.53
CA LYS A 184 6.19 -4.28 20.83
C LYS A 184 6.34 -3.25 21.96
N ASN A 185 5.49 -3.33 22.98
CA ASN A 185 5.48 -2.41 24.12
C ASN A 185 5.28 -0.92 23.77
N ALA A 186 4.92 -0.55 22.53
CA ALA A 186 4.67 0.84 22.16
C ALA A 186 3.43 1.40 22.89
N ILE A 187 3.45 2.70 23.18
CA ILE A 187 2.37 3.37 23.94
C ILE A 187 1.64 4.34 23.01
N PHE A 188 0.41 4.03 22.64
CA PHE A 188 -0.48 4.87 21.82
C PHE A 188 -1.57 5.56 22.64
N LYS A 189 -1.33 5.75 23.95
CA LYS A 189 -2.34 6.31 24.84
C LYS A 189 -2.85 7.67 24.35
N ASN A 190 -4.16 7.80 24.16
CA ASN A 190 -4.79 9.03 23.64
C ASN A 190 -4.24 9.49 22.26
N ALA A 191 -3.67 8.59 21.46
CA ALA A 191 -3.18 8.91 20.13
C ALA A 191 -4.29 8.90 19.07
N LEU A 192 -4.16 9.73 18.04
CA LEU A 192 -5.03 9.70 16.86
C LEU A 192 -4.40 8.81 15.78
N LEU A 193 -5.03 7.69 15.46
CA LEU A 193 -4.53 6.65 14.56
C LEU A 193 -5.49 6.39 13.39
N THR A 194 -6.13 7.44 12.89
CA THR A 194 -7.09 7.35 11.78
C THR A 194 -6.42 6.94 10.48
N THR A 195 -7.01 6.00 9.76
CA THR A 195 -6.54 5.49 8.46
C THR A 195 -5.09 4.99 8.50
N SER A 196 -4.61 4.56 9.66
CA SER A 196 -3.25 4.03 9.83
C SER A 196 -3.22 2.53 9.65
N SER A 197 -2.20 2.04 8.94
CA SER A 197 -2.03 0.62 8.63
C SER A 197 -1.19 -0.05 9.72
N PHE A 198 -1.66 -1.20 10.20
CA PHE A 198 -0.96 -2.08 11.15
C PHE A 198 -0.81 -3.49 10.58
N GLU A 199 -0.89 -3.65 9.25
CA GLU A 199 -0.80 -4.94 8.58
C GLU A 199 0.52 -5.64 8.95
N GLU A 200 0.43 -6.88 9.41
CA GLU A 200 1.59 -7.70 9.81
C GLU A 200 2.50 -7.05 10.90
N ALA A 201 2.05 -6.01 11.60
CA ALA A 201 2.82 -5.38 12.67
C ALA A 201 2.90 -6.29 13.91
N ASN A 202 4.00 -6.20 14.67
CA ASN A 202 4.08 -6.84 15.99
C ASN A 202 3.54 -5.88 17.05
N LEU A 203 2.42 -6.25 17.68
CA LEU A 203 1.67 -5.44 18.64
C LEU A 203 1.74 -5.99 20.08
N GLU A 204 2.60 -6.98 20.35
CA GLU A 204 2.72 -7.58 21.69
C GLU A 204 3.02 -6.51 22.76
N GLY A 205 2.18 -6.44 23.79
CA GLY A 205 2.35 -5.45 24.86
C GLY A 205 2.05 -4.00 24.45
N ALA A 206 1.53 -3.72 23.26
CA ALA A 206 1.18 -2.36 22.86
C ALA A 206 -0.03 -1.82 23.65
N ASP A 207 -0.01 -0.54 24.01
CA ASP A 207 -1.10 0.11 24.76
C ASP A 207 -1.90 1.05 23.87
N PHE A 208 -3.19 0.74 23.67
CA PHE A 208 -4.13 1.55 22.87
C PHE A 208 -5.18 2.28 23.72
N THR A 209 -4.92 2.44 25.03
CA THR A 209 -5.86 3.07 25.97
C THR A 209 -6.24 4.47 25.47
N ASP A 210 -7.53 4.74 25.32
CA ASP A 210 -8.06 6.01 24.79
C ASP A 210 -7.56 6.40 23.38
N ALA A 211 -6.89 5.51 22.65
CA ALA A 211 -6.51 5.76 21.27
C ALA A 211 -7.74 5.82 20.36
N PHE A 212 -7.74 6.75 19.40
CA PHE A 212 -8.78 6.85 18.40
C PHE A 212 -8.37 6.06 17.15
N LEU A 213 -9.04 4.92 16.95
CA LEU A 213 -8.85 4.01 15.82
C LEU A 213 -10.12 4.03 14.96
N ASP A 214 -9.97 3.95 13.65
CA ASP A 214 -11.14 3.74 12.79
C ASP A 214 -11.49 2.25 12.68
N SER A 215 -12.71 1.97 12.21
CA SER A 215 -13.25 0.62 12.07
C SER A 215 -12.36 -0.36 11.28
N GLN A 216 -11.55 0.12 10.32
CA GLN A 216 -10.66 -0.75 9.55
C GLN A 216 -9.43 -1.10 10.37
N SER A 217 -8.80 -0.11 11.01
CA SER A 217 -7.64 -0.35 11.88
C SER A 217 -7.99 -1.28 13.04
N VAL A 218 -9.16 -1.10 13.67
CA VAL A 218 -9.64 -2.00 14.73
C VAL A 218 -9.75 -3.45 14.23
N ARG A 219 -10.34 -3.68 13.05
CA ARG A 219 -10.44 -5.03 12.47
C ARG A 219 -9.08 -5.66 12.21
N VAL A 220 -8.12 -4.89 11.70
CA VAL A 220 -6.77 -5.40 11.41
C VAL A 220 -6.04 -5.73 12.71
N ILE A 221 -6.07 -4.81 13.67
CA ILE A 221 -5.40 -4.96 14.97
C ILE A 221 -5.99 -6.14 15.74
N CYS A 222 -7.31 -6.22 15.93
CA CYS A 222 -7.92 -7.26 16.77
C CYS A 222 -7.80 -8.68 16.19
N ASN A 223 -7.57 -8.82 14.88
CA ASN A 223 -7.29 -10.11 14.24
C ASN A 223 -5.79 -10.45 14.23
N ASN A 224 -4.92 -9.56 14.70
CA ASN A 224 -3.49 -9.78 14.73
C ASN A 224 -3.12 -10.77 15.86
N PRO A 225 -2.40 -11.86 15.58
CA PRO A 225 -2.06 -12.89 16.56
C PRO A 225 -1.12 -12.42 17.69
N THR A 226 -0.52 -11.24 17.54
CA THR A 226 0.38 -10.64 18.53
C THR A 226 -0.34 -9.76 19.56
N MET A 227 -1.66 -9.55 19.44
CA MET A 227 -2.48 -8.78 20.39
C MET A 227 -2.67 -9.51 21.73
N LYS A 228 -1.60 -9.59 22.51
CA LYS A 228 -1.54 -10.27 23.80
C LYS A 228 -0.54 -9.61 24.72
N GLY A 229 -0.66 -9.93 26.00
CA GLY A 229 0.24 -9.44 27.04
C GLY A 229 -0.16 -8.06 27.53
N THR A 230 0.68 -7.52 28.41
CA THR A 230 0.44 -6.28 29.13
C THR A 230 1.61 -5.35 28.87
N ASN A 231 1.32 -4.08 28.62
CA ASN A 231 2.37 -3.09 28.46
C ASN A 231 3.19 -2.95 29.76
N PRO A 232 4.53 -3.11 29.74
CA PRO A 232 5.34 -3.12 30.95
C PRO A 232 5.44 -1.74 31.64
N VAL A 233 5.13 -0.65 30.92
CA VAL A 233 5.21 0.72 31.45
C VAL A 233 3.87 1.17 32.00
N THR A 234 2.77 0.93 31.27
CA THR A 234 1.44 1.43 31.66
C THR A 234 0.61 0.42 32.43
N GLY A 235 0.94 -0.87 32.34
CA GLY A 235 0.15 -1.96 32.94
C GLY A 235 -1.16 -2.26 32.19
N ALA A 236 -1.40 -1.62 31.04
CA ALA A 236 -2.59 -1.86 30.25
C ALA A 236 -2.53 -3.22 29.52
N ASP A 237 -3.64 -3.96 29.50
CA ASP A 237 -3.76 -5.14 28.66
C ASP A 237 -3.86 -4.74 27.19
N THR A 238 -3.09 -5.41 26.34
CA THR A 238 -2.97 -5.08 24.91
C THR A 238 -4.30 -5.25 24.18
N TYR A 239 -5.03 -6.34 24.46
CA TYR A 239 -6.27 -6.69 23.77
C TYR A 239 -7.43 -5.80 24.23
N LEU A 240 -7.55 -5.60 25.54
CA LEU A 240 -8.61 -4.78 26.13
C LEU A 240 -8.40 -3.29 25.84
N SER A 241 -7.16 -2.78 25.89
CA SER A 241 -6.89 -1.37 25.61
C SER A 241 -7.23 -0.97 24.17
N ALA A 242 -7.16 -1.92 23.23
CA ALA A 242 -7.59 -1.73 21.85
C ALA A 242 -9.12 -1.76 21.67
N GLY A 243 -9.88 -2.26 22.65
CA GLY A 243 -11.33 -2.43 22.59
C GLY A 243 -11.78 -3.67 21.79
N CYS A 244 -10.93 -4.70 21.71
CA CYS A 244 -11.21 -5.89 20.92
C CYS A 244 -12.26 -6.83 21.54
N ASP A 245 -12.57 -6.62 22.82
CA ASP A 245 -13.60 -7.34 23.59
C ASP A 245 -15.03 -6.85 23.30
N ILE A 246 -15.18 -5.63 22.81
CA ILE A 246 -16.47 -5.05 22.45
C ILE A 246 -16.78 -5.46 21.02
N GLN A 247 -17.83 -6.25 20.78
CA GLN A 247 -18.20 -6.73 19.44
C GLN A 247 -19.64 -6.38 19.09
N ASP A 248 -19.91 -6.18 17.80
CA ASP A 248 -21.28 -6.07 17.28
C ASP A 248 -21.96 -7.44 17.24
N ALA A 249 -23.24 -7.45 16.85
CA ALA A 249 -24.01 -8.68 16.71
C ALA A 249 -23.43 -9.68 15.68
N GLY A 250 -22.47 -9.25 14.84
CA GLY A 250 -21.74 -10.08 13.89
C GLY A 250 -20.34 -10.52 14.37
N GLY A 251 -19.97 -10.24 15.63
CA GLY A 251 -18.66 -10.57 16.18
C GLY A 251 -17.53 -9.64 15.71
N ILE A 252 -17.88 -8.48 15.13
CA ILE A 252 -16.91 -7.50 14.64
C ILE A 252 -16.59 -6.52 15.77
N PRO A 253 -15.30 -6.28 16.10
CA PRO A 253 -14.99 -5.37 17.18
C PRO A 253 -15.50 -3.94 16.92
N LEU A 254 -16.16 -3.36 17.92
CA LEU A 254 -16.80 -2.05 17.89
C LEU A 254 -16.03 -1.08 18.78
N ARG A 255 -15.36 -0.12 18.15
CA ARG A 255 -14.85 1.08 18.80
C ARG A 255 -15.10 2.29 17.90
#